data_AF-A0A6L9VFB6-F1
#
_entry.id   AF-A0A6L9VFB6-F1
#
_cell.length_a   1.000
_cell.length_b   1.000
_cell.length_c   1.000
_cell.angle_alpha   90.00
_cell.angle_beta   90.00
_cell.angle_gamma   90.00
#
_symmetry.space_group_name_H-M   'P 1'
#
loop_
_entity.id
_entity.type
_entity.pdbx_description
1 polymer ?
#
loop_
_entity_poly.entity_id
_entity_poly.type
_entity_poly.pdbx_seq_one_letter_code
_entity_poly.pdbx_strand_id
1 'polypeptide(L)' 'TLPPVFAWLQREGAVADAEMWRTFNCGIGFVLIASPEQAATLEQALDAQSLAHWRIGQVVPAHGDERVRIG' A
#
# COMPACT_ATOMS: atom_id res chain seq x y z
N THR A 1 7.56 3.41 -5.27
CA THR A 1 8.39 2.41 -6.00
C THR A 1 8.77 1.31 -5.03
N LEU A 2 8.92 0.05 -5.49
CA LEU A 2 9.29 -1.06 -4.62
C LEU A 2 10.70 -0.81 -4.03
N PRO A 3 10.88 -0.82 -2.70
CA PRO A 3 12.21 -0.66 -2.11
C PRO A 3 13.21 -1.72 -2.62
N PRO A 4 14.48 -1.35 -2.93
CA PRO A 4 15.44 -2.26 -3.56
C PRO A 4 15.67 -3.59 -2.83
N VAL A 5 15.54 -3.59 -1.51
CA VAL A 5 15.68 -4.80 -0.68
C VAL A 5 14.65 -5.88 -1.03
N PHE A 6 13.42 -5.48 -1.38
CA PHE A 6 12.38 -6.44 -1.74
C PHE A 6 12.56 -6.98 -3.16
N ALA A 7 13.06 -6.16 -4.09
CA ALA A 7 13.44 -6.63 -5.42
C ALA A 7 14.58 -7.66 -5.36
N TRP A 8 15.57 -7.43 -4.49
CA TRP A 8 16.63 -8.40 -4.21
C TRP A 8 16.07 -9.69 -3.59
N LEU A 9 15.24 -9.58 -2.54
CA LEU A 9 14.66 -10.71 -1.84
C LEU A 9 13.80 -11.59 -2.77
N GLN A 10 12.98 -10.95 -3.60
CA GLN A 10 12.16 -11.65 -4.57
C GLN A 10 12.99 -12.48 -5.55
N ARG A 11 14.07 -11.88 -6.09
CA ARG A 11 14.96 -12.51 -7.07
C ARG A 11 15.75 -13.68 -6.46
N GLU A 12 16.39 -13.47 -5.31
CA GLU A 12 17.23 -14.49 -4.69
C GLU A 12 16.39 -15.60 -4.00
N GLY A 13 15.22 -15.25 -3.47
CA GLY A 13 14.31 -16.20 -2.83
C GLY A 13 13.33 -16.91 -3.77
N ALA A 14 13.34 -16.57 -5.06
CA ALA A 14 12.37 -17.05 -6.06
C ALA A 14 10.90 -16.91 -5.59
N VAL A 15 10.59 -15.79 -4.94
CA VAL A 15 9.28 -15.54 -4.32
C VAL A 15 8.29 -15.03 -5.37
N ALA A 16 7.13 -15.67 -5.48
CA ALA A 16 6.06 -15.19 -6.38
C ALA A 16 5.54 -13.82 -5.94
N ASP A 17 5.10 -12.98 -6.88
CA ASP A 17 4.54 -11.63 -6.58
C ASP A 17 3.43 -11.66 -5.53
N ALA A 18 2.51 -12.62 -5.66
CA ALA A 18 1.41 -12.79 -4.70
C ALA A 18 1.91 -13.07 -3.28
N GLU A 19 3.03 -13.76 -3.14
CA GLU A 19 3.62 -14.07 -1.84
C GLU A 19 4.41 -12.87 -1.30
N MET A 20 5.02 -12.07 -2.18
CA MET A 20 5.66 -10.81 -1.77
C MET A 20 4.66 -9.87 -1.10
N TRP A 21 3.45 -9.71 -1.66
CA TRP A 21 2.42 -8.83 -1.10
C TRP A 21 1.75 -9.37 0.17
N ARG A 22 1.70 -10.70 0.33
CA ARG A 22 1.12 -11.32 1.53
C ARG A 22 2.07 -11.27 2.73
N THR A 23 3.37 -11.32 2.47
CA THR A 23 4.38 -11.50 3.52
C THR A 23 5.14 -10.21 3.84
N PHE A 24 5.33 -9.33 2.87
CA PHE A 24 6.10 -8.10 3.04
C PHE A 24 5.24 -6.86 2.79
N ASN A 25 5.54 -5.80 3.54
CA ASN A 25 4.87 -4.51 3.38
C ASN A 25 5.12 -3.85 2.01
N CYS A 26 6.16 -4.28 1.28
CA CYS A 26 6.55 -3.77 -0.03
C CYS A 26 6.69 -2.23 -0.09
N GLY A 27 7.06 -1.60 1.03
CA GLY A 27 7.20 -0.15 1.16
C GLY A 27 5.98 0.59 1.75
N ILE A 28 4.89 -0.10 2.08
CA ILE A 28 3.70 0.48 2.71
C ILE A 28 3.57 -0.01 4.15
N GLY A 29 4.11 0.75 5.10
CA GLY A 29 4.08 0.39 6.53
C GLY A 29 2.76 0.70 7.24
N PHE A 30 1.95 1.61 6.70
CA PHE A 30 0.69 2.04 7.31
C PHE A 30 -0.32 2.44 6.24
N VAL A 31 -1.61 2.23 6.52
CA VAL A 31 -2.71 2.61 5.63
C VAL A 31 -3.73 3.41 6.41
N LEU A 32 -4.11 4.56 5.86
CA LEU A 32 -5.18 5.41 6.38
C LEU A 32 -6.35 5.37 5.41
N ILE A 33 -7.57 5.24 5.93
CA ILE A 33 -8.81 5.27 5.16
C ILE A 33 -9.57 6.53 5.57
N ALA A 34 -9.93 7.35 4.59
CA ALA A 34 -10.67 8.59 4.79
C ALA A 34 -11.77 8.72 3.72
N SER A 35 -12.80 9.52 4.02
CA SER A 35 -13.76 9.91 3.00
C SER A 35 -13.09 10.82 1.96
N PRO A 36 -13.60 10.90 0.72
CA PRO A 36 -13.04 11.77 -0.31
C PRO A 36 -12.92 13.24 0.13
N GLU A 37 -13.86 13.71 0.95
CA GLU A 37 -13.91 15.08 1.47
C GLU A 37 -12.81 15.35 2.52
N GLN A 38 -12.34 14.31 3.20
CA GLN A 38 -11.31 14.42 4.24
C GLN A 38 -9.89 14.15 3.72
N ALA A 39 -9.75 13.61 2.51
CA ALA A 39 -8.46 13.19 1.96
C ALA A 39 -7.43 14.34 1.92
N ALA A 40 -7.85 15.54 1.47
CA ALA A 40 -6.95 16.69 1.38
C ALA A 40 -6.46 17.17 2.76
N THR A 41 -7.36 17.21 3.75
CA THR A 41 -7.00 17.57 5.13
C THR A 41 -6.03 16.56 5.74
N LEU A 42 -6.22 15.27 5.44
CA LEU A 42 -5.32 14.22 5.90
C LEU A 42 -3.93 14.34 5.28
N GLU A 43 -3.85 14.57 3.97
CA GLU A 43 -2.60 14.79 3.25
C GLU A 43 -1.82 15.98 3.84
N GLN A 44 -2.51 17.10 4.10
CA GLN A 44 -1.90 18.27 4.76
C GLN A 44 -1.35 17.96 6.16
N ALA A 45 -2.08 17.16 6.96
CA ALA A 45 -1.63 16.78 8.29
C ALA A 45 -0.39 15.85 8.26
N LEU A 46 -0.25 15.04 7.21
CA LEU A 46 0.94 14.20 6.99
C LEU A 46 2.13 15.03 6.52
N ASP A 47 1.89 15.99 5.60
CA ASP A 47 2.90 16.93 5.11
C ASP A 47 3.48 17.77 6.24
N ALA A 48 2.63 18.28 7.14
CA ALA A 48 3.06 19.05 8.32
C ALA A 48 4.00 18.26 9.24
N GLN A 49 3.95 16.93 9.20
CA GLN A 49 4.81 16.03 9.96
C GLN A 49 5.99 15.49 9.14
N SER A 50 6.14 15.92 7.88
CA SER A 50 7.14 15.39 6.94
C SER A 50 7.06 13.87 6.75
N LEU A 51 5.84 13.31 6.82
CA LEU A 51 5.60 11.89 6.60
C LEU A 51 5.31 11.65 5.13
N ALA A 52 6.14 10.82 4.48
CA ALA A 52 5.96 10.46 3.07
C ALA A 52 4.64 9.70 2.86
N HIS A 53 3.80 10.17 1.93
CA HIS A 53 2.48 9.60 1.67
C HIS A 53 2.07 9.69 0.19
N TRP A 54 1.16 8.81 -0.20
CA TRP A 54 0.58 8.75 -1.54
C TRP A 54 -0.74 7.98 -1.49
N ARG A 55 -1.67 8.30 -2.39
CA ARG A 55 -2.90 7.52 -2.57
C ARG A 55 -2.56 6.18 -3.20
N ILE A 56 -2.93 5.08 -2.54
CA ILE A 56 -2.62 3.71 -2.98
C ILE A 56 -3.83 2.92 -3.48
N GLY A 57 -5.03 3.48 -3.41
CA GLY A 57 -6.25 2.81 -3.85
C GLY A 57 -7.52 3.44 -3.32
N GLN A 58 -8.60 2.67 -3.38
CA GLN A 58 -9.93 3.05 -2.94
C GLN A 58 -10.68 1.84 -2.36
N VAL A 59 -11.57 2.09 -1.40
CA VAL A 59 -12.49 1.07 -0.90
C VAL A 59 -13.70 1.02 -1.84
N VAL A 60 -14.01 -0.17 -2.35
CA VAL A 60 -15.14 -0.40 -3.26
C VAL A 60 -16.07 -1.48 -2.70
N PRO A 61 -17.35 -1.52 -3.12
CA PRO A 61 -18.20 -2.67 -2.85
C PRO A 61 -17.53 -3.95 -3.37
N ALA A 62 -17.53 -4.99 -2.54
CA ALA A 62 -16.96 -6.30 -2.88
C ALA A 62 -18.07 -7.35 -2.96
N HIS A 63 -17.85 -8.36 -3.81
CA HIS A 63 -18.72 -9.53 -3.94
C HIS A 63 -17.90 -10.80 -3.66
N GLY A 64 -18.45 -11.71 -2.85
CA GLY A 64 -17.77 -12.95 -2.47
C GLY A 64 -16.66 -12.74 -1.43
N ASP A 65 -15.61 -13.56 -1.51
CA ASP A 65 -14.56 -13.63 -0.50
C ASP A 65 -13.30 -12.80 -0.82
N GLU A 66 -13.22 -12.19 -2.01
CA GLU A 66 -12.11 -11.31 -2.35
C GLU A 66 -12.15 -10.04 -1.47
N ARG A 67 -11.06 -9.79 -0.75
CA ARG A 67 -10.94 -8.64 0.19
C ARG A 67 -10.02 -7.54 -0.33
N VAL A 68 -9.05 -7.88 -1.17
CA VAL A 68 -8.04 -6.96 -1.71
C VAL A 68 -7.74 -7.39 -3.14
N ARG A 69 -7.71 -6.42 -4.05
CA ARG A 69 -7.27 -6.59 -5.43
C ARG A 69 -6.08 -5.68 -5.69
N ILE A 70 -4.96 -6.26 -6.09
CA ILE A 70 -3.73 -5.55 -6.49
C ILE A 70 -3.58 -5.78 -7.99
N GLY A 71 -3.46 -4.71 -8.76
CA GLY A 71 -3.41 -4.73 -10.22
C GLY A 71 -2.60 -3.56 -10.74
#